data_AF-A0A930XKI2-F1
#
_entry.id   AF-A0A930XKI2-F1
#
_cell.length_a   1.000
_cell.length_b   1.000
_cell.length_c   1.000
_cell.angle_alpha   90.00
_cell.angle_beta   90.00
_cell.angle_gamma   90.00
#
_symmetry.space_group_name_H-M   'P 1'
#
loop_
_entity.id
_entity.type
_entity.pdbx_description
1 polymer ?
#
loop_
_entity_poly.entity_id
_entity_poly.type
_entity_poly.pdbx_seq_one_letter_code
_entity_poly.pdbx_strand_id
1 'polypeptide(L)'
;MTHPTSIPPKHDRHNPSIWDALFWDSSIPVDPVAKAYMIRDLQNWSRNSLLIPIQLFANVMLALIMVVKRLLPFQFHAYGLMHRSAAWFLNTFVTPEANYLIVRHLNLGSNIVNFLIDNGPDLAIARSTLYPRTVNDLADNAFLEHDLILYNFVLDYSAAQVQNPDWLEDVHRRGLDYSSIRPVDQPFQGTVLSSLDFASLSNRAVET
;
A
#
# COMPACT_ATOMS: atom_id res chain seq x y z
N MET A 1 -3.86 17.05 -11.13
CA MET A 1 -2.39 17.05 -10.94
C MET A 1 -2.01 18.37 -10.29
N THR A 2 -1.68 18.39 -9.00
CA THR A 2 -1.23 19.63 -8.34
C THR A 2 0.01 19.30 -7.50
N HIS A 3 1.18 19.42 -8.13
CA HIS A 3 2.41 19.63 -7.38
C HIS A 3 2.22 20.86 -6.48
N PRO A 4 2.87 20.92 -5.31
CA PRO A 4 2.90 22.14 -4.53
C PRO A 4 3.41 23.27 -5.43
N THR A 5 2.52 24.17 -5.83
CA THR A 5 2.84 25.26 -6.78
C THR A 5 3.46 26.46 -6.06
N SER A 6 3.66 26.33 -4.75
CA SER A 6 4.21 27.34 -3.87
C SER A 6 5.66 27.02 -3.49
N ILE A 7 6.37 28.06 -3.06
CA ILE A 7 7.73 27.95 -2.53
C ILE A 7 7.64 27.34 -1.12
N PRO A 8 8.54 26.42 -0.72
CA PRO A 8 8.59 25.94 0.65
C PRO A 8 8.69 27.10 1.65
N PRO A 9 8.01 27.01 2.81
CA PRO A 9 8.07 28.06 3.80
C PRO A 9 9.52 28.29 4.28
N LYS A 10 9.79 29.52 4.76
CA LYS A 10 11.06 29.83 5.42
C LYS A 10 11.20 28.92 6.64
N HIS A 11 12.24 28.09 6.65
CA HIS A 11 12.53 27.14 7.72
C HIS A 11 13.83 27.49 8.44
N ASP A 12 13.96 27.04 9.69
CA ASP A 12 15.21 27.10 10.42
C ASP A 12 16.22 26.12 9.82
N ARG A 13 17.42 26.60 9.49
CA ARG A 13 18.51 25.77 8.96
C ARG A 13 19.15 24.88 10.01
N HIS A 14 19.05 25.24 11.29
CA HIS A 14 19.60 24.45 12.38
C HIS A 14 18.62 23.39 12.90
N ASN A 15 17.32 23.53 12.60
CA ASN A 15 16.29 22.58 13.00
C ASN A 15 15.15 22.50 11.95
N PRO A 16 15.42 21.94 10.75
CA PRO A 16 14.38 21.81 9.73
C PRO A 16 13.35 20.75 10.12
N SER A 17 12.08 21.03 9.84
CA SER A 17 11.00 20.06 9.98
C SER A 17 11.14 18.94 8.94
N ILE A 18 11.25 17.68 9.41
CA ILE A 18 11.31 16.50 8.55
C ILE A 18 10.03 16.37 7.71
N TRP A 19 8.89 16.75 8.28
CA TRP A 19 7.59 16.65 7.61
C TRP A 19 7.47 17.61 6.44
N ASP A 20 7.96 18.84 6.61
CA ASP A 20 8.02 19.81 5.52
C ASP A 20 8.97 19.31 4.43
N ALA A 21 10.16 18.85 4.81
CA ALA A 21 11.11 18.29 3.84
C ALA A 21 10.49 17.15 3.02
N LEU A 22 9.78 16.22 3.67
CA LEU A 22 9.12 15.10 2.99
C LEU A 22 7.93 15.52 2.12
N PHE A 23 7.16 16.53 2.56
CA PHE A 23 6.02 17.04 1.80
C PHE A 23 6.48 17.74 0.51
N TRP A 24 7.52 18.58 0.64
CA TRP A 24 8.07 19.40 -0.45
C TRP A 24 9.06 18.64 -1.34
N ASP A 25 9.52 17.45 -0.93
CA ASP A 25 10.38 16.61 -1.75
C ASP A 25 9.69 16.21 -3.06
N SER A 26 10.21 16.69 -4.18
CA SER A 26 9.74 16.39 -5.53
C SER A 26 10.64 15.39 -6.26
N SER A 27 11.64 14.82 -5.61
CA SER A 27 12.57 13.86 -6.23
C SER A 27 11.88 12.55 -6.62
N ILE A 28 10.86 12.13 -5.85
CA ILE A 28 10.04 10.96 -6.13
C ILE A 28 8.65 11.42 -6.59
N PRO A 29 8.19 11.00 -7.79
CA PRO A 29 6.88 11.37 -8.33
C PRO A 29 5.76 10.57 -7.65
N VAL A 30 5.48 10.93 -6.39
CA VAL A 30 4.36 10.36 -5.61
C VAL A 30 3.13 11.23 -5.80
N ASP A 31 1.97 10.58 -5.91
CA ASP A 31 0.67 11.26 -5.91
C ASP A 31 0.53 12.20 -4.68
N PRO A 32 0.22 13.50 -4.87
CA PRO A 32 0.16 14.46 -3.78
C PRO A 32 -0.84 14.10 -2.67
N VAL A 33 -1.98 13.51 -3.02
CA VAL A 33 -3.01 13.12 -2.05
C VAL A 33 -2.51 11.95 -1.20
N ALA A 34 -1.96 10.91 -1.83
CA ALA A 34 -1.34 9.79 -1.14
C ALA A 34 -0.17 10.25 -0.26
N LYS A 35 0.67 11.18 -0.72
CA LYS A 35 1.77 11.75 0.06
C LYS A 35 1.25 12.46 1.31
N ALA A 36 0.22 13.30 1.17
CA ALA A 36 -0.38 14.01 2.30
C ALA A 36 -0.98 13.04 3.34
N TYR A 37 -1.70 12.01 2.88
CA TYR A 37 -2.23 10.97 3.77
C TYR A 37 -1.15 10.13 4.43
N MET A 38 -0.07 9.81 3.72
CA MET A 38 1.09 9.11 4.27
C MET A 38 1.74 9.93 5.38
N ILE A 39 1.99 11.23 5.16
CA ILE A 39 2.58 12.10 6.18
C ILE A 39 1.68 12.20 7.41
N ARG A 40 0.37 12.38 7.21
CA ARG A 40 -0.59 12.45 8.32
C ARG A 40 -0.67 11.14 9.11
N ASP A 41 -0.63 10.00 8.44
CA ASP A 41 -0.60 8.69 9.10
C ASP A 41 0.70 8.49 9.90
N LEU A 42 1.84 8.89 9.33
CA LEU A 42 3.14 8.79 10.00
C LEU A 42 3.26 9.70 11.24
N GLN A 43 2.62 10.87 11.22
CA GLN A 43 2.56 11.80 12.35
C GLN A 43 1.63 11.33 13.47
N ASN A 44 0.80 10.30 13.24
CA ASN A 44 -0.21 9.88 14.20
C ASN A 44 0.43 9.32 15.48
N TRP A 45 0.10 9.89 16.63
CA TRP A 45 0.64 9.48 17.92
C TRP A 45 0.32 8.01 18.23
N SER A 46 -0.87 7.54 17.84
CA SER A 46 -1.27 6.16 18.07
C SER A 46 -0.27 5.18 17.44
N ARG A 47 0.23 5.48 16.24
CA ARG A 47 1.22 4.66 15.54
C ARG A 47 2.52 4.56 16.33
N ASN A 48 3.04 5.66 16.87
CA ASN A 48 4.34 5.62 17.55
C ASN A 48 4.25 5.00 18.95
N SER A 49 3.17 5.26 19.68
CA SER A 49 3.04 4.80 21.06
C SER A 49 2.37 3.44 21.22
N LEU A 50 1.39 3.07 20.38
CA LEU A 50 0.73 1.75 20.48
C LEU A 50 1.48 0.65 19.73
N LEU A 51 2.35 0.98 18.77
CA LEU A 51 3.05 -0.07 18.00
C LEU A 51 3.93 -0.95 18.88
N ILE A 52 4.66 -0.36 19.83
CA ILE A 52 5.53 -1.10 20.74
C ILE A 52 4.74 -2.13 21.59
N PRO A 53 3.69 -1.74 22.36
CA PRO A 53 2.93 -2.71 23.15
C PRO A 53 2.16 -3.71 22.28
N ILE A 54 1.61 -3.28 21.14
CA ILE A 54 0.90 -4.19 20.22
C ILE A 54 1.86 -5.23 19.66
N GLN A 55 3.06 -4.83 19.24
CA GLN A 55 4.07 -5.75 18.71
C GLN A 55 4.50 -6.77 19.75
N LEU A 56 4.69 -6.35 21.00
CA LEU A 56 5.00 -7.25 22.10
C LEU A 56 3.87 -8.27 22.32
N PHE A 57 2.63 -7.79 22.43
CA PHE A 57 1.46 -8.65 22.62
C PHE A 57 1.27 -9.63 21.45
N ALA A 58 1.37 -9.15 20.21
CA ALA A 58 1.24 -9.96 19.01
C ALA A 58 2.30 -11.07 18.95
N ASN A 59 3.55 -10.76 19.28
CA ASN A 59 4.62 -11.75 19.32
C ASN A 59 4.40 -12.81 20.40
N VAL A 60 3.92 -12.42 21.58
CA VAL A 60 3.58 -13.38 22.66
C VAL A 60 2.43 -14.28 22.24
N MET A 61 1.37 -13.72 21.64
CA MET A 61 0.24 -14.50 21.12
C MET A 61 0.67 -15.44 20.00
N LEU A 62 1.53 -14.99 19.09
CA LEU A 62 2.08 -15.82 18.02
C LEU A 62 2.89 -16.98 18.60
N ALA A 63 3.78 -16.72 19.56
CA ALA A 63 4.55 -17.75 20.24
C ALA A 63 3.65 -18.78 20.93
N LEU A 64 2.58 -18.32 21.62
CA LEU A 64 1.59 -19.20 22.23
C LEU A 64 0.88 -20.07 21.19
N ILE A 65 0.38 -19.48 20.10
CA ILE A 65 -0.29 -20.22 19.00
C ILE A 65 0.66 -21.26 18.41
N MET A 66 1.93 -20.89 18.16
CA MET A 66 2.94 -21.80 17.61
C MET A 66 3.23 -22.97 18.57
N VAL A 67 3.36 -22.71 19.87
CA VAL A 67 3.56 -23.76 20.89
C VAL A 67 2.35 -24.69 20.94
N VAL A 68 1.13 -24.15 20.98
CA VAL A 68 -0.10 -24.96 20.99
C VAL A 68 -0.22 -25.81 19.72
N LYS A 69 -0.01 -25.22 18.54
CA LYS A 69 -0.03 -25.95 17.26
C LYS A 69 1.04 -27.05 17.18
N ARG A 70 2.17 -26.88 17.88
CA ARG A 70 3.24 -27.87 17.95
C ARG A 70 2.91 -29.03 18.90
N LEU A 71 2.16 -28.77 19.97
CA LEU A 71 1.77 -29.79 20.96
C LEU A 71 0.52 -30.58 20.55
N LEU A 72 -0.35 -30.01 19.71
CA LEU A 72 -1.55 -30.68 19.21
C LEU A 72 -1.20 -31.64 18.05
N PRO A 73 -1.74 -32.88 18.04
CA PRO A 73 -1.46 -33.88 17.01
C PRO A 73 -2.22 -33.65 15.69
N PHE A 74 -3.08 -32.63 15.60
CA PHE A 74 -3.85 -32.28 14.41
C PHE A 74 -3.64 -30.81 14.02
N GLN A 75 -3.79 -30.49 12.74
CA GLN A 75 -3.61 -29.14 12.21
C GLN A 75 -4.96 -28.51 11.87
N PHE A 76 -5.22 -27.31 12.37
CA PHE A 76 -6.42 -26.51 12.04
C PHE A 76 -6.03 -25.20 11.34
N HIS A 77 -6.90 -24.80 10.42
CA HIS A 77 -6.78 -23.56 9.66
C HIS A 77 -8.12 -22.86 9.61
N ALA A 78 -8.12 -21.55 9.85
CA ALA A 78 -9.34 -20.72 9.84
C ALA A 78 -9.11 -19.48 8.97
N TYR A 79 -8.74 -19.72 7.69
CA TYR A 79 -8.38 -18.65 6.75
C TYR A 79 -9.49 -17.60 6.63
N GLY A 80 -10.74 -18.02 6.45
CA GLY A 80 -11.86 -17.08 6.36
C GLY A 80 -12.09 -16.25 7.63
N LEU A 81 -11.83 -16.80 8.82
CA LEU A 81 -11.93 -16.05 10.07
C LEU A 81 -10.82 -15.01 10.17
N MET A 82 -9.60 -15.36 9.74
CA MET A 82 -8.46 -14.44 9.72
C MET A 82 -8.70 -13.26 8.78
N HIS A 83 -9.18 -13.49 7.57
CA HIS A 83 -9.43 -12.38 6.63
C HIS A 83 -10.56 -11.47 7.10
N ARG A 84 -11.62 -12.04 7.68
CA ARG A 84 -12.71 -11.27 8.29
C ARG A 84 -12.28 -10.48 9.51
N SER A 85 -11.43 -11.05 10.37
CA SER A 85 -10.92 -10.34 11.55
C SER A 85 -9.98 -9.21 11.15
N ALA A 86 -9.16 -9.39 10.10
CA ALA A 86 -8.34 -8.34 9.53
C ALA A 86 -9.20 -7.19 8.98
N ALA A 87 -10.20 -7.48 8.15
CA ALA A 87 -11.09 -6.45 7.62
C ALA A 87 -11.90 -5.73 8.72
N TRP A 88 -12.35 -6.45 9.75
CA TRP A 88 -12.99 -5.85 10.92
C TRP A 88 -12.03 -4.92 11.67
N PHE A 89 -10.79 -5.34 11.89
CA PHE A 89 -9.76 -4.52 12.55
C PHE A 89 -9.49 -3.23 11.75
N LEU A 90 -9.34 -3.34 10.43
CA LEU A 90 -9.13 -2.19 9.55
C LEU A 90 -10.31 -1.20 9.59
N ASN A 91 -11.54 -1.69 9.60
CA ASN A 91 -12.72 -0.83 9.72
C ASN A 91 -12.87 -0.17 11.10
N THR A 92 -12.34 -0.80 12.16
CA THR A 92 -12.61 -0.37 13.55
C THR A 92 -11.48 0.50 14.12
N PHE A 93 -10.22 0.17 13.85
CA PHE A 93 -9.07 0.77 14.53
C PHE A 93 -8.14 1.54 13.60
N VAL A 94 -8.25 1.35 12.28
CA VAL A 94 -7.38 2.00 11.31
C VAL A 94 -8.04 3.25 10.77
N THR A 95 -7.25 4.31 10.63
CA THR A 95 -7.73 5.60 10.17
C THR A 95 -8.16 5.54 8.70
N PRO A 96 -9.08 6.41 8.25
CA PRO A 96 -9.48 6.49 6.84
C PRO A 96 -8.29 6.68 5.88
N GLU A 97 -7.26 7.40 6.32
CA GLU A 97 -6.06 7.69 5.53
C GLU A 97 -5.22 6.44 5.29
N ALA A 98 -4.97 5.67 6.36
CA ALA A 98 -4.26 4.41 6.24
C ALA A 98 -5.06 3.39 5.41
N ASN A 99 -6.38 3.33 5.60
CA ASN A 99 -7.24 2.46 4.79
C ASN A 99 -7.22 2.85 3.30
N TYR A 100 -7.21 4.15 2.97
CA TYR A 100 -6.99 4.60 1.60
C TYR A 100 -5.64 4.13 1.05
N LEU A 101 -4.55 4.27 1.83
CA LEU A 101 -3.22 3.85 1.40
C LEU A 101 -3.12 2.34 1.18
N ILE A 102 -3.78 1.53 2.02
CA ILE A 102 -3.83 0.06 1.88
C ILE A 102 -4.54 -0.32 0.58
N VAL A 103 -5.74 0.21 0.33
CA VAL A 103 -6.50 -0.08 -0.90
C VAL A 103 -5.73 0.40 -2.13
N ARG A 104 -5.14 1.61 -2.06
CA ARG A 104 -4.30 2.16 -3.13
C ARG A 104 -3.09 1.27 -3.43
N HIS A 105 -2.43 0.74 -2.41
CA HIS A 105 -1.29 -0.15 -2.56
C HIS A 105 -1.63 -1.40 -3.38
N LEU A 106 -2.75 -2.07 -3.07
CA LEU A 106 -3.18 -3.27 -3.78
C LEU A 106 -3.50 -2.97 -5.27
N ASN A 107 -4.24 -1.89 -5.53
CA ASN A 107 -4.55 -1.48 -6.90
C ASN A 107 -3.30 -1.10 -7.70
N LEU A 108 -2.34 -0.38 -7.10
CA LEU A 108 -1.08 -0.04 -7.74
C LEU A 108 -0.22 -1.28 -7.99
N GLY A 109 -0.17 -2.23 -7.05
CA GLY A 109 0.51 -3.52 -7.22
C GLY A 109 -0.01 -4.26 -8.45
N SER A 110 -1.34 -4.37 -8.58
CA SER A 110 -1.97 -4.98 -9.76
C SER A 110 -1.67 -4.26 -11.07
N ASN A 111 -1.65 -2.92 -11.07
CA ASN A 111 -1.24 -2.15 -12.24
C ASN A 111 0.22 -2.41 -12.63
N ILE A 112 1.14 -2.45 -11.66
CA ILE A 112 2.56 -2.70 -11.92
C ILE A 112 2.75 -4.11 -12.50
N VAL A 113 2.14 -5.14 -11.89
CA VAL A 113 2.20 -6.51 -12.40
C VAL A 113 1.69 -6.58 -13.84
N ASN A 114 0.51 -6.02 -14.11
CA ASN A 114 -0.09 -6.06 -15.45
C ASN A 114 0.73 -5.28 -16.48
N PHE A 115 1.30 -4.13 -16.08
CA PHE A 115 2.20 -3.35 -16.92
C PHE A 115 3.47 -4.14 -17.26
N LEU A 116 4.06 -4.84 -16.28
CA LEU A 116 5.23 -5.67 -16.52
C LEU A 116 4.91 -6.85 -17.44
N ILE A 117 3.74 -7.47 -17.32
CA ILE A 117 3.30 -8.53 -18.24
C ILE A 117 3.16 -7.97 -19.66
N ASP A 118 2.47 -6.85 -19.85
CA ASP A 118 2.31 -6.20 -21.17
C ASP A 118 3.62 -5.78 -21.82
N ASN A 119 4.63 -5.50 -21.00
CA ASN A 119 5.96 -5.07 -21.41
C ASN A 119 7.02 -6.14 -21.19
N GLY A 120 6.59 -7.38 -21.03
CA GLY A 120 7.41 -8.50 -20.62
C GLY A 120 7.74 -9.48 -21.74
N PRO A 121 8.40 -10.58 -21.37
CA PRO A 121 8.80 -11.65 -22.29
C PRO A 121 7.64 -12.54 -22.77
N ASP A 122 6.53 -12.60 -22.04
CA ASP A 122 5.39 -13.44 -22.38
C ASP A 122 4.07 -12.80 -21.94
N LEU A 123 3.16 -12.62 -22.89
CA LEU A 123 1.81 -12.07 -22.67
C LEU A 123 0.81 -13.13 -22.17
N ALA A 124 1.18 -14.41 -22.16
CA ALA A 124 0.34 -15.50 -21.65
C ALA A 124 0.37 -15.63 -20.12
N ILE A 125 1.30 -14.93 -19.44
CA ILE A 125 1.36 -14.90 -17.98
C ILE A 125 0.02 -14.38 -17.41
N ALA A 126 -0.46 -15.03 -16.35
CA ALA A 126 -1.72 -14.69 -15.72
C ALA A 126 -1.70 -13.27 -15.15
N ARG A 127 -2.71 -12.48 -15.52
CA ARG A 127 -2.85 -11.08 -15.12
C ARG A 127 -3.46 -10.97 -13.72
N SER A 128 -3.07 -9.92 -12.99
CA SER A 128 -3.73 -9.57 -11.73
C SER A 128 -5.14 -9.04 -11.99
N THR A 129 -6.11 -9.56 -11.25
CA THR A 129 -7.50 -9.08 -11.24
C THR A 129 -7.89 -8.40 -9.92
N LEU A 130 -6.94 -8.28 -8.98
CA LEU A 130 -7.17 -7.77 -7.63
C LEU A 130 -7.22 -6.23 -7.63
N TYR A 131 -8.44 -5.68 -7.67
CA TYR A 131 -8.70 -4.24 -7.64
C TYR A 131 -9.77 -3.89 -6.58
N PRO A 132 -9.45 -4.00 -5.27
CA PRO A 132 -10.40 -3.69 -4.22
C PRO A 132 -10.78 -2.22 -4.23
N ARG A 133 -12.03 -1.91 -3.85
CA ARG A 133 -12.56 -0.54 -3.79
C ARG A 133 -12.73 -0.05 -2.36
N THR A 134 -13.03 -0.98 -1.46
CA THR A 134 -13.28 -0.70 -0.04
C THR A 134 -12.49 -1.65 0.84
N VAL A 135 -12.39 -1.31 2.13
CA VAL A 135 -11.81 -2.21 3.15
C VAL A 135 -12.60 -3.51 3.26
N ASN A 136 -13.91 -3.47 3.02
CA ASN A 136 -14.76 -4.66 3.06
C ASN A 136 -14.41 -5.66 1.94
N ASP A 137 -13.99 -5.16 0.77
CA ASP A 137 -13.53 -6.02 -0.32
C ASP A 137 -12.25 -6.79 0.07
N LEU A 138 -11.54 -6.36 1.13
CA LEU A 138 -10.37 -7.05 1.64
C LEU A 138 -10.69 -8.29 2.49
N ALA A 139 -11.94 -8.41 2.96
CA ALA A 139 -12.38 -9.51 3.80
C ALA A 139 -12.40 -10.86 3.07
N ASP A 140 -12.52 -10.82 1.74
CA ASP A 140 -12.63 -12.00 0.88
C ASP A 140 -11.27 -12.42 0.31
N ASN A 141 -10.30 -12.62 1.21
CA ASN A 141 -8.94 -13.13 0.94
C ASN A 141 -7.98 -12.22 0.16
N ALA A 142 -8.32 -10.94 -0.06
CA ALA A 142 -7.50 -10.02 -0.88
C ALA A 142 -6.02 -9.97 -0.47
N PHE A 143 -5.69 -10.03 0.83
CA PHE A 143 -4.30 -10.05 1.30
C PHE A 143 -3.54 -11.31 0.86
N LEU A 144 -4.18 -12.48 0.94
CA LEU A 144 -3.56 -13.72 0.51
C LEU A 144 -3.44 -13.77 -1.01
N GLU A 145 -4.50 -13.36 -1.72
CA GLU A 145 -4.51 -13.29 -3.17
C GLU A 145 -3.41 -12.37 -3.69
N HIS A 146 -3.22 -11.20 -3.08
CA HIS A 146 -2.13 -10.28 -3.40
C HIS A 146 -0.77 -10.97 -3.39
N ASP A 147 -0.42 -11.65 -2.31
CA ASP A 147 0.89 -12.28 -2.16
C ASP A 147 1.06 -13.46 -3.13
N LEU A 148 -0.01 -14.25 -3.34
CA LEU A 148 -0.01 -15.34 -4.32
C LEU A 148 0.20 -14.82 -5.75
N ILE A 149 -0.45 -13.71 -6.13
CA ILE A 149 -0.25 -13.08 -7.43
C ILE A 149 1.21 -12.68 -7.61
N LEU A 150 1.83 -12.03 -6.61
CA LEU A 150 3.23 -11.60 -6.70
C LEU A 150 4.19 -12.78 -6.82
N TYR A 151 4.02 -13.83 -6.02
CA TYR A 151 4.91 -14.99 -6.08
C TYR A 151 4.79 -15.74 -7.41
N ASN A 152 3.57 -16.00 -7.87
CA ASN A 152 3.37 -16.65 -9.17
C ASN A 152 3.92 -15.79 -10.30
N PHE A 153 3.66 -14.48 -10.29
CA PHE A 153 4.21 -13.55 -11.27
C PHE A 153 5.74 -13.62 -11.32
N VAL A 154 6.45 -13.56 -10.18
CA VAL A 154 7.92 -13.61 -10.19
C VAL A 154 8.44 -14.91 -10.79
N LEU A 155 7.83 -16.05 -10.44
CA LEU A 155 8.22 -17.36 -10.95
C LEU A 155 7.96 -17.47 -12.46
N ASP A 156 6.76 -17.12 -12.91
CA ASP A 156 6.36 -17.19 -14.31
C ASP A 156 7.16 -16.22 -15.18
N TYR A 157 7.35 -14.98 -14.71
CA TYR A 157 8.11 -13.96 -15.41
C TYR A 157 9.59 -14.37 -15.56
N SER A 158 10.20 -14.90 -14.49
CA SER A 158 11.57 -15.38 -14.56
C SER A 158 11.72 -16.56 -15.54
N ALA A 159 10.76 -17.49 -15.56
CA ALA A 159 10.77 -18.59 -16.52
C ALA A 159 10.64 -18.07 -17.95
N ALA A 160 9.75 -17.11 -18.19
CA ALA A 160 9.53 -16.50 -19.49
C ALA A 160 10.76 -15.72 -20.00
N GLN A 161 11.51 -15.04 -19.12
CA GLN A 161 12.76 -14.37 -19.48
C GLN A 161 13.82 -15.37 -19.99
N VAL A 162 13.90 -16.56 -19.39
CA VAL A 162 14.84 -17.61 -19.83
C VAL A 162 14.40 -18.21 -21.17
N GLN A 163 13.11 -18.37 -21.38
CA GLN A 163 12.56 -18.93 -22.63
C GLN A 163 12.64 -17.95 -23.81
N ASN A 164 12.61 -16.64 -23.54
CA ASN A 164 12.61 -15.58 -24.55
C ASN A 164 13.77 -14.61 -24.29
N PRO A 165 15.04 -14.99 -24.55
CA PRO A 165 16.21 -14.18 -24.16
C PRO A 165 16.26 -12.80 -24.82
N ASP A 166 15.69 -12.65 -26.03
CA ASP A 166 15.72 -11.41 -26.81
C ASP A 166 14.52 -10.48 -26.53
N TRP A 167 13.68 -10.80 -25.52
CA TRP A 167 12.44 -10.08 -25.22
C TRP A 167 12.62 -8.57 -25.05
N LEU A 168 13.75 -8.13 -24.50
CA LEU A 168 14.01 -6.72 -24.25
C LEU A 168 14.20 -5.94 -25.57
N GLU A 169 14.81 -6.55 -26.59
CA GLU A 169 14.93 -5.94 -27.91
C GLU A 169 13.56 -5.80 -28.58
N ASP A 170 12.70 -6.82 -28.42
CA ASP A 170 11.32 -6.79 -28.92
C ASP A 170 10.54 -5.65 -28.29
N VAL A 171 10.67 -5.46 -26.97
CA VAL A 171 10.08 -4.33 -26.23
C VAL A 171 10.62 -2.99 -26.71
N HIS A 172 11.92 -2.86 -26.93
CA HIS A 172 12.50 -1.62 -27.45
C HIS A 172 12.00 -1.28 -28.86
N ARG A 173 11.79 -2.28 -29.73
CA ARG A 173 11.28 -2.04 -31.09
C ARG A 173 9.80 -1.66 -31.09
N ARG A 174 8.97 -2.28 -30.24
CA ARG A 174 7.52 -2.02 -30.19
C ARG A 174 7.15 -0.80 -29.33
N GLY A 175 8.01 -0.41 -28.40
CA GLY A 175 7.73 0.61 -27.39
C GLY A 175 6.95 0.05 -26.18
N LEU A 176 6.80 0.89 -25.15
CA LEU A 176 6.07 0.52 -23.94
C LEU A 176 4.55 0.63 -24.14
N ASP A 177 3.81 -0.38 -23.72
CA ASP A 177 2.35 -0.38 -23.64
C ASP A 177 1.89 0.02 -22.23
N TYR A 178 1.04 1.03 -22.15
CA TYR A 178 0.47 1.55 -20.90
C TYR A 178 -1.04 1.24 -20.75
N SER A 179 -1.62 0.45 -21.67
CA SER A 179 -3.06 0.20 -21.77
C SER A 179 -3.67 -0.46 -20.52
N SER A 180 -2.88 -1.23 -19.76
CA SER A 180 -3.33 -1.88 -18.54
C SER A 180 -3.31 -1.01 -17.29
N ILE A 181 -2.70 0.19 -17.34
CA ILE A 181 -2.67 1.09 -16.19
C ILE A 181 -4.05 1.68 -15.98
N ARG A 182 -4.67 1.32 -14.84
CA ARG A 182 -5.98 1.85 -14.43
C ARG A 182 -5.82 3.04 -13.48
N PRO A 183 -6.69 4.06 -13.54
CA PRO A 183 -6.70 5.10 -12.52
C PRO A 183 -7.03 4.50 -11.15
N VAL A 184 -6.31 4.95 -10.12
CA VAL A 184 -6.47 4.50 -8.73
C VAL A 184 -7.22 5.54 -7.89
N ASP A 185 -7.83 6.52 -8.55
CA ASP A 185 -8.51 7.66 -7.94
C ASP A 185 -9.90 7.25 -7.45
N GLN A 186 -9.94 6.51 -6.33
CA GLN A 186 -11.20 6.25 -5.65
C GLN A 186 -11.35 7.20 -4.45
N PRO A 187 -12.41 8.03 -4.41
CA PRO A 187 -12.74 8.75 -3.19
C PRO A 187 -13.10 7.72 -2.12
N PHE A 188 -12.29 7.65 -1.07
CA PHE A 188 -12.55 6.77 0.06
C PHE A 188 -13.91 7.15 0.69
N GLN A 189 -14.91 6.28 0.60
CA GLN A 189 -16.17 6.37 1.33
C GLN A 189 -15.97 5.96 2.80
N GLY A 190 -15.11 6.68 3.51
CA GLY A 190 -15.16 6.76 4.97
C GLY A 190 -15.83 8.08 5.32
N THR A 191 -16.74 8.08 6.29
CA THR A 191 -17.43 9.29 6.76
C THR A 191 -16.42 10.40 6.98
N VAL A 192 -16.38 11.33 6.03
CA VAL A 192 -15.65 12.58 6.16
C VAL A 192 -16.36 13.29 7.31
N LEU A 193 -15.75 13.32 8.49
CA LEU A 193 -15.99 14.45 9.37
C LEU A 193 -15.59 15.67 8.55
N SER A 194 -16.63 16.36 8.14
CA SER A 194 -16.65 17.51 7.26
C SER A 194 -15.59 18.53 7.64
N SER A 195 -15.05 19.18 6.61
CA SER A 195 -14.18 20.38 6.63
C SER A 195 -12.84 20.22 7.35
N LEU A 196 -11.80 19.86 6.58
CA LEU A 196 -10.44 20.25 6.92
C LEU A 196 -9.86 21.08 5.77
N ASP A 197 -9.91 22.37 6.02
CA ASP A 197 -9.20 23.43 5.33
C ASP A 197 -7.71 23.09 5.27
N PHE A 198 -7.15 22.97 4.06
CA PHE A 198 -5.72 22.74 3.84
C PHE A 198 -4.85 23.81 4.54
N ALA A 199 -5.42 24.96 4.90
CA ALA A 199 -4.76 26.00 5.68
C ALA A 199 -4.50 25.61 7.16
N SER A 200 -5.29 24.71 7.77
CA SER A 200 -5.11 24.37 9.19
C SER A 200 -3.91 23.44 9.44
N LEU A 201 -3.41 22.76 8.41
CA LEU A 201 -2.23 21.90 8.49
C LEU A 201 -0.93 22.70 8.60
N SER A 202 -0.90 23.92 8.05
CA SER A 202 0.26 24.82 8.18
C SER A 202 0.38 25.42 9.59
N ASN A 203 -0.71 25.59 10.32
CA ASN A 203 -0.69 26.29 11.62
C ASN A 203 -0.42 25.38 12.83
N ARG A 204 -0.67 24.06 12.73
CA ARG A 204 -0.40 23.13 13.84
C ARG A 204 1.05 22.66 13.93
N ALA A 205 1.84 22.83 12.88
CA ALA A 205 3.27 22.51 12.90
C ALA A 205 4.12 23.57 13.64
N VAL A 206 3.50 24.68 14.10
CA VAL A 206 4.20 25.80 14.73
C VAL A 206 4.06 25.80 16.27
N GLU A 207 3.18 24.96 16.85
CA GLU A 207 2.84 25.01 18.28
C GLU A 207 3.23 23.77 19.12
N THR A 208 4.13 22.91 18.65
CA THR A 208 4.70 21.83 19.48
C THR A 208 6.20 21.68 19.31
#